data_AF-G3Q2I1-F1
#
_entry.id   AF-G3Q2I1-F1
#
_cell.length_a   1.000
_cell.length_b   1.000
_cell.length_c   1.000
_cell.angle_alpha   90.00
_cell.angle_beta   90.00
_cell.angle_gamma   90.00
#
_symmetry.space_group_name_H-M   'P 1'
#
loop_
_entity.id
_entity.type
_entity.pdbx_description
1 polymer ?
#
loop_
_entity_poly.entity_id
_entity_poly.type
_entity_poly.pdbx_seq_one_letter_code
_entity_poly.pdbx_strand_id
1 'polypeptide(L)'
;MKKLVGISLCLVLLVTIYTDANPIIKESVAKQLLRSKRQERPMKAGHPDEPMREHLLHMQALDQRAQETNMENWLNPHCYPRCDRNYGYPV
;
A
#
# COMPACT_ATOMS: atom_id res chain seq x y z
N MET A 1 -7.03 49.59 36.52
CA MET A 1 -6.43 48.91 35.34
C MET A 1 -6.20 47.41 35.58
N LYS A 2 -5.56 46.99 36.68
CA LYS A 2 -5.27 45.56 36.98
C LYS A 2 -6.52 44.64 37.01
N LYS A 3 -7.65 45.12 37.56
CA LYS A 3 -8.90 44.33 37.61
C LYS A 3 -9.53 44.11 36.23
N LEU A 4 -9.45 45.11 35.33
CA LEU A 4 -9.93 44.98 33.95
C LEU A 4 -9.09 44.00 33.13
N VAL A 5 -7.78 43.97 33.37
CA VAL A 5 -6.87 42.99 32.74
C VAL A 5 -7.22 41.57 33.20
N GLY A 6 -7.46 41.36 34.50
CA GLY A 6 -7.89 40.05 35.02
C GLY A 6 -9.23 39.58 34.43
N ILE A 7 -10.20 40.49 34.30
CA ILE A 7 -11.51 40.19 33.70
C ILE A 7 -11.37 39.86 32.21
N SER A 8 -10.57 40.62 31.47
CA SER A 8 -10.29 40.35 30.05
C SER A 8 -9.64 38.98 29.86
N LEU A 9 -8.66 38.65 30.71
CA LEU A 9 -7.96 37.36 30.64
C LEU A 9 -8.89 36.18 30.97
N CYS A 10 -9.77 36.32 31.96
CA CYS A 10 -10.79 35.32 32.27
C CYS A 10 -11.80 35.14 31.12
N LEU A 11 -12.22 36.23 30.46
CA LEU A 11 -13.15 36.16 29.33
C LEU A 11 -12.51 35.44 28.13
N VAL A 12 -11.25 35.72 27.81
CA VAL A 12 -10.53 35.02 26.74
C VAL A 12 -10.39 33.54 27.05
N LEU A 13 -10.03 33.18 28.28
CA LEU A 13 -9.93 31.78 28.70
C LEU A 13 -11.27 31.04 28.59
N LEU A 14 -12.35 31.67 29.06
CA LEU A 14 -13.70 31.10 28.92
C LEU A 14 -14.07 30.92 27.45
N VAL A 15 -13.85 31.92 26.60
CA VAL A 15 -14.13 31.80 25.17
C VAL A 15 -13.31 30.65 24.55
N THR A 16 -12.02 30.52 24.84
CA THR A 16 -11.19 29.43 24.28
C THR A 16 -11.62 28.03 24.72
N ILE A 17 -12.23 27.88 25.91
CA ILE A 17 -12.70 26.58 26.42
C ILE A 17 -14.08 26.24 25.84
N TYR A 18 -14.95 27.25 25.63
CA TYR A 18 -16.30 27.05 25.09
C TYR A 18 -16.35 27.04 23.57
N THR A 19 -15.41 27.69 22.89
CA THR A 19 -15.24 27.51 21.45
C THR A 19 -14.46 26.22 21.25
N ASP A 20 -15.14 25.18 20.79
CA ASP A 20 -14.53 23.96 20.22
C ASP A 20 -13.70 24.30 18.96
N ALA A 21 -12.67 25.13 19.14
CA ALA A 21 -11.68 25.46 18.11
C ALA A 21 -10.53 24.44 18.11
N ASN A 22 -10.78 23.24 18.63
CA ASN A 22 -9.95 22.10 18.31
C ASN A 22 -10.29 21.69 16.88
N PRO A 23 -9.31 21.56 15.97
CA PRO A 23 -9.51 20.86 14.71
C PRO A 23 -9.60 19.35 14.96
N ILE A 24 -10.41 18.93 15.95
CA ILE A 24 -10.86 17.56 16.07
C ILE A 24 -11.90 17.41 14.98
N ILE A 25 -11.38 17.12 13.79
CA ILE A 25 -12.18 16.70 12.65
C ILE A 25 -13.09 15.58 13.15
N LYS A 26 -14.41 15.79 13.04
CA LYS A 26 -15.39 14.77 13.43
C LYS A 26 -15.03 13.45 12.75
N GLU A 27 -15.17 12.36 13.47
CA GLU A 27 -14.77 11.02 13.00
C GLU A 27 -15.36 10.68 11.62
N SER A 28 -16.58 11.13 11.33
CA SER A 28 -17.24 10.97 10.03
C SER A 28 -16.47 11.66 8.89
N VAL A 29 -15.99 12.88 9.12
CA VAL A 29 -15.23 13.67 8.15
C VAL A 29 -13.82 13.07 7.98
N ALA A 30 -13.19 12.63 9.07
CA ALA A 30 -11.90 11.95 8.99
C ALA A 30 -12.01 10.65 8.18
N LYS A 31 -13.05 9.85 8.41
CA LYS A 31 -13.35 8.64 7.64
C LYS A 31 -13.62 8.96 6.16
N GLN A 32 -14.33 10.05 5.88
CA GLN A 32 -14.60 10.48 4.50
C GLN A 32 -13.31 10.89 3.77
N LEU A 33 -12.42 11.63 4.42
CA LEU A 33 -11.11 12.01 3.88
C LEU A 33 -10.19 10.79 3.64
N LEU A 34 -10.20 9.82 4.56
CA LEU A 34 -9.45 8.58 4.38
C LEU A 34 -10.00 7.72 3.24
N ARG A 35 -11.31 7.77 2.97
CA ARG A 35 -11.95 7.03 1.87
C ARG A 35 -11.61 7.64 0.52
N SER A 36 -11.67 8.97 0.38
CA SER A 36 -11.28 9.66 -0.87
C SER A 36 -9.80 9.45 -1.20
N LYS A 37 -8.90 9.52 -0.20
CA LYS A 37 -7.46 9.27 -0.40
C LYS A 37 -7.11 7.82 -0.77
N ARG A 38 -8.00 6.85 -0.52
CA ARG A 38 -7.79 5.45 -0.92
C ARG A 38 -8.06 5.22 -2.41
N GLN A 39 -8.90 6.06 -3.04
CA GLN A 39 -9.22 6.02 -4.47
C GLN A 39 -8.15 6.66 -5.36
N GLU A 40 -7.38 7.61 -4.86
CA GLU A 40 -6.24 8.21 -5.58
C GLU A 40 -5.00 7.30 -5.62
N ARG A 41 -4.99 6.17 -4.90
CA ARG A 41 -3.86 5.24 -4.97
C ARG A 41 -3.85 4.56 -6.35
N PRO A 42 -2.68 4.38 -6.97
CA PRO A 42 -2.58 3.55 -8.16
C PRO A 42 -3.20 2.19 -7.86
N MET A 43 -4.11 1.74 -8.74
CA MET A 43 -4.76 0.44 -8.64
C MET A 43 -3.68 -0.62 -8.43
N LYS A 44 -3.88 -1.50 -7.44
CA LYS A 44 -3.00 -2.64 -7.23
C LYS A 44 -3.04 -3.50 -8.51
N ALA A 45 -1.88 -3.94 -9.00
CA ALA A 45 -1.81 -4.84 -10.16
C ALA A 45 -2.73 -6.05 -9.95
N GLY A 46 -3.52 -6.39 -10.97
CA GLY A 46 -4.57 -7.41 -10.90
C GLY A 46 -5.99 -6.86 -10.63
N HIS A 47 -6.30 -5.62 -11.03
CA HIS A 47 -7.66 -5.08 -10.94
C HIS A 47 -8.56 -5.77 -11.99
N PRO A 48 -9.82 -6.11 -11.68
CA PRO A 48 -10.73 -6.75 -12.64
C PRO A 48 -10.93 -5.96 -13.95
N ASP A 49 -10.76 -4.64 -13.93
CA ASP A 49 -10.86 -3.79 -15.13
C ASP A 49 -9.52 -3.61 -15.88
N GLU A 50 -8.43 -4.21 -15.39
CA GLU A 50 -7.18 -4.32 -16.15
C GLU A 50 -7.44 -5.24 -17.36
N PRO A 51 -6.91 -4.94 -18.58
CA PRO A 51 -7.10 -5.81 -19.73
C PRO A 51 -6.45 -7.16 -19.43
N MET A 52 -7.25 -8.08 -18.89
CA MET A 52 -6.82 -9.39 -18.39
C MET A 52 -6.02 -10.15 -19.45
N ARG A 53 -6.33 -9.92 -20.72
CA ARG A 53 -5.60 -10.47 -21.86
C ARG A 53 -4.12 -10.05 -21.90
N GLU A 54 -3.80 -8.77 -21.73
CA GLU A 54 -2.41 -8.29 -21.79
C GLU A 54 -1.61 -8.80 -20.60
N HIS A 55 -2.21 -8.79 -19.40
CA HIS A 55 -1.61 -9.35 -18.21
C HIS A 55 -1.34 -10.86 -18.36
N LEU A 56 -2.30 -11.63 -18.86
CA LEU A 56 -2.13 -13.06 -19.09
C LEU A 56 -1.06 -13.37 -20.14
N LEU A 57 -1.00 -12.61 -21.24
CA LEU A 57 0.06 -12.75 -22.25
C LEU A 57 1.44 -12.44 -21.67
N HIS A 58 1.53 -11.40 -20.82
CA HIS A 58 2.77 -11.07 -20.11
C HIS A 58 3.19 -12.19 -19.16
N MET A 59 2.26 -12.71 -18.35
CA MET A 59 2.50 -13.84 -17.45
C MET A 59 2.94 -15.10 -18.20
N GLN A 60 2.33 -15.38 -19.35
CA GLN A 60 2.72 -16.52 -20.21
C GLN A 60 4.15 -16.36 -20.75
N ALA A 61 4.54 -15.16 -21.19
CA ALA A 61 5.90 -14.91 -21.67
C ALA A 61 6.94 -15.06 -20.54
N LEU A 62 6.60 -14.64 -19.32
CA LEU A 62 7.45 -14.84 -18.13
C LEU A 62 7.60 -16.33 -17.80
N ASP A 63 6.53 -17.11 -17.87
CA ASP A 63 6.56 -18.55 -17.62
C ASP A 63 7.39 -19.29 -18.67
N GLN A 64 7.25 -18.94 -19.95
CA GLN A 64 8.09 -19.48 -21.03
C GLN A 64 9.57 -19.19 -20.79
N ARG A 65 9.93 -17.95 -20.46
CA ARG A 65 11.33 -17.59 -20.12
C ARG A 65 11.83 -18.35 -18.89
N ALA A 66 10.99 -18.52 -17.88
CA ALA A 66 11.36 -19.28 -16.69
C ALA A 66 11.61 -20.76 -17.05
N GLN A 67 10.81 -21.35 -17.93
CA GLN A 67 11.01 -22.71 -18.44
C GLN A 67 12.28 -22.83 -19.29
N GLU A 68 12.54 -21.89 -20.18
CA GLU A 68 13.76 -21.85 -21.01
C GLU A 68 15.02 -21.74 -20.14
N THR A 69 15.07 -20.76 -19.25
CA THR A 69 16.22 -20.57 -18.33
C THR A 69 16.39 -21.73 -17.36
N ASN A 70 15.28 -22.34 -16.92
CA ASN A 70 15.30 -23.56 -16.14
C ASN A 70 15.89 -24.72 -16.96
N MET A 71 15.43 -24.96 -18.19
CA MET A 71 15.97 -25.99 -19.07
C MET A 71 17.45 -25.78 -19.40
N GLU A 72 17.87 -24.54 -19.69
CA GLU A 72 19.28 -24.19 -19.91
C GLU A 72 20.13 -24.47 -18.67
N ASN A 73 19.63 -24.08 -17.49
CA ASN A 73 20.29 -24.34 -16.22
C ASN A 73 20.30 -25.83 -15.85
N TRP A 74 19.32 -26.61 -16.31
CA TRP A 74 19.23 -28.06 -16.07
C TRP A 74 20.09 -28.87 -17.03
N LEU A 75 20.27 -28.40 -18.26
CA LEU A 75 21.10 -29.04 -19.29
C LEU A 75 22.58 -28.63 -19.22
N ASN A 76 22.92 -27.66 -18.35
CA ASN A 76 24.29 -27.22 -18.18
C ASN A 76 25.05 -28.16 -17.21
N PRO A 77 26.09 -28.88 -17.69
CA PRO A 77 26.86 -29.82 -16.88
C PRO A 77 27.72 -29.17 -15.79
N HIS A 78 27.81 -27.83 -15.76
CA HIS A 78 28.50 -27.05 -14.73
C HIS A 78 27.56 -26.45 -13.67
N CYS A 79 26.28 -26.78 -13.70
CA CYS A 79 25.33 -26.26 -12.72
C CYS A 79 25.45 -26.92 -11.34
N TYR A 80 25.14 -26.16 -10.30
CA TYR A 80 25.14 -26.67 -8.93
C TYR A 80 24.14 -27.84 -8.78
N PRO A 81 24.44 -28.88 -7.96
CA PRO A 81 23.66 -30.12 -7.88
C PRO A 81 22.20 -29.94 -7.43
N ARG A 82 21.80 -28.76 -6.96
CA ARG A 82 20.39 -28.40 -6.69
C ARG A 82 19.56 -28.15 -7.96
N CYS A 83 20.19 -28.11 -9.14
CA CYS A 83 19.56 -27.85 -10.44
C CYS A 83 19.48 -29.10 -11.33
N ASP A 84 20.05 -30.23 -10.90
CA ASP A 84 19.98 -31.50 -11.63
C ASP A 84 18.63 -32.18 -11.34
N ARG A 85 17.84 -32.42 -12.39
CA ARG A 85 16.54 -33.09 -12.30
C ARG A 85 16.63 -34.53 -11.80
N ASN A 86 17.78 -35.18 -11.98
CA ASN A 86 18.03 -36.53 -11.45
C ASN A 86 18.45 -36.52 -9.98
N TYR A 87 18.77 -35.34 -9.42
CA TYR A 87 19.13 -35.15 -8.02
C TYR A 87 17.91 -34.72 -7.18
N GLY A 88 16.80 -35.43 -7.36
CA GLY A 88 15.63 -35.35 -6.48
C GLY A 88 15.67 -36.52 -5.50
N TYR A 89 15.78 -36.26 -4.20
CA TYR A 89 15.45 -37.30 -3.21
C TYR A 89 13.97 -37.68 -3.42
N PRO A 90 13.64 -38.98 -3.51
CA PRO A 90 12.24 -39.40 -3.55
C PRO A 90 11.55 -38.94 -2.27
N VAL A 91 10.36 -38.36 -2.42
CA VAL A 91 9.44 -38.04 -1.31
C VAL A 91 8.57 -39.25 -1.04
#